data_AF-A0A1B3ZDS9-F1
#
_entry.id   AF-A0A1B3ZDS9-F1
#
_cell.length_a   1.000
_cell.length_b   1.000
_cell.length_c   1.000
_cell.angle_alpha   90.00
_cell.angle_beta   90.00
_cell.angle_gamma   90.00
#
_symmetry.space_group_name_H-M   'P 1'
#
loop_
_entity.id
_entity.type
_entity.pdbx_description
1 polymer ?
#
loop_
_entity_poly.entity_id
_entity_poly.type
_entity_poly.pdbx_seq_one_letter_code
_entity_poly.pdbx_strand_id
1 'polypeptide(L)' 'MASFKIKVVQIFRVEREVIMDVMAASEETACELMDTGEVDKPDPRAWKDHWTLESEMVEPA' A
#
# COMPACT_ATOMS: atom_id res chain seq x y z
N MET A 1 -7.84 -21.91 2.97
CA MET A 1 -7.48 -20.48 2.85
C MET A 1 -6.10 -20.39 2.24
N ALA A 2 -5.90 -19.46 1.33
CA ALA A 2 -4.61 -19.17 0.72
C ALA A 2 -4.10 -17.81 1.23
N SER A 3 -2.79 -17.60 1.17
CA SER A 3 -2.18 -16.30 1.46
C SER A 3 -2.13 -15.48 0.17
N PHE A 4 -2.65 -14.25 0.22
CA PHE A 4 -2.64 -13.28 -0.87
C PHE A 4 -1.77 -12.09 -0.48
N LYS A 5 -0.89 -11.65 -1.40
CA LYS A 5 -0.07 -10.46 -1.20
C LYS A 5 -0.80 -9.22 -1.66
N ILE A 6 -1.14 -8.33 -0.74
CA ILE A 6 -1.77 -7.06 -1.04
C ILE A 6 -0.75 -5.94 -0.87
N LYS A 7 -0.59 -5.12 -1.91
CA LYS A 7 0.17 -3.88 -1.86
C LYS A 7 -0.77 -2.74 -1.51
N VAL A 8 -0.59 -2.15 -0.34
CA VAL A 8 -1.31 -0.94 0.08
C VAL A 8 -0.47 0.27 -0.27
N VAL A 9 -1.05 1.23 -0.97
CA VAL A 9 -0.42 2.51 -1.30
C VAL A 9 -1.21 3.63 -0.65
N GLN A 10 -0.52 4.48 0.12
CA GLN A 10 -1.09 5.68 0.71
C GLN A 10 -0.43 6.91 0.09
N ILE A 11 -1.26 7.81 -0.44
CA ILE A 11 -0.82 9.05 -1.07
C ILE A 11 -1.26 10.21 -0.17
N PHE A 12 -0.33 10.75 0.62
CA PHE A 12 -0.54 11.97 1.40
C PHE A 12 0.78 12.73 1.56
N ARG A 13 1.00 13.77 0.76
CA ARG A 13 2.26 14.55 0.61
C ARG A 13 3.46 13.74 0.10
N VAL A 14 3.62 12.49 0.53
CA VAL A 14 4.60 11.49 0.10
C VAL A 14 3.83 10.22 -0.22
N GLU A 15 4.21 9.52 -1.28
CA GLU A 15 3.68 8.18 -1.56
C GLU A 15 4.38 7.20 -0.63
N ARG A 16 3.63 6.37 0.09
CA ARG A 16 4.20 5.29 0.87
C ARG A 16 3.48 3.99 0.59
N GLU A 17 4.23 2.90 0.58
CA GLU A 17 3.72 1.57 0.28
C GLU A 17 4.05 0.57 1.39
N VAL A 18 3.19 -0.43 1.54
CA VAL A 18 3.44 -1.60 2.37
C VAL A 18 2.84 -2.83 1.71
N ILE A 19 3.52 -3.98 1.85
CA ILE A 19 3.04 -5.27 1.36
C ILE A 19 2.60 -6.10 2.55
N MET A 20 1.40 -6.66 2.47
CA MET A 20 0.78 -7.45 3.51
C MET A 20 0.36 -8.81 2.96
N ASP A 21 0.49 -9.84 3.79
CA ASP A 21 -0.03 -11.17 3.50
C ASP A 21 -1.41 -11.32 4.17
N VAL A 22 -2.45 -11.56 3.37
CA VAL A 22 -3.84 -11.68 3.83
C VAL A 22 -4.34 -13.09 3.56
N MET A 23 -4.86 -13.74 4.59
CA MET A 23 -5.42 -15.09 4.50
C MET A 23 -6.89 -15.01 4.11
N ALA A 24 -7.23 -15.46 2.91
CA ALA A 24 -8.60 -15.40 2.39
C ALA A 24 -9.00 -16.66 1.61
N ALA A 25 -10.28 -16.73 1.22
CA ALA A 25 -10.80 -17.79 0.36
C ALA A 25 -10.53 -17.52 -1.13
N SER A 26 -10.49 -16.25 -1.54
CA SER A 26 -10.24 -15.78 -2.90
C SER A 26 -9.52 -14.41 -2.85
N GLU A 27 -9.04 -13.97 -4.01
CA GLU A 27 -8.47 -12.62 -4.18
C GLU A 27 -9.50 -11.52 -3.88
N GLU A 28 -10.74 -11.68 -4.38
CA GLU A 28 -11.85 -10.76 -4.14
C GLU A 28 -12.12 -10.61 -2.63
N THR A 29 -12.23 -11.72 -1.90
CA THR A 29 -12.39 -11.69 -0.45
C THR A 29 -11.19 -11.07 0.26
N ALA A 30 -9.97 -11.26 -0.25
CA ALA A 30 -8.78 -10.63 0.34
C ALA A 30 -8.84 -9.10 0.24
N CYS A 31 -9.31 -8.57 -0.90
CA CYS A 31 -9.54 -7.14 -1.09
C CYS A 31 -10.67 -6.61 -0.20
N GLU A 32 -11.80 -7.32 -0.13
CA GLU A 32 -12.93 -6.93 0.74
C GLU A 32 -12.51 -6.84 2.21
N LEU A 33 -11.73 -7.81 2.72
CA LEU A 33 -11.22 -7.81 4.09
C LEU A 33 -10.31 -6.60 4.37
N MET A 34 -9.53 -6.16 3.38
CA MET A 34 -8.71 -4.96 3.50
C MET A 34 -9.56 -3.69 3.53
N ASP A 35 -10.58 -3.61 2.67
CA ASP A 35 -11.46 -2.44 2.56
C ASP A 35 -12.35 -2.27 3.81
N THR A 36 -12.82 -3.37 4.40
CA THR A 36 -13.62 -3.35 5.64
C THR A 36 -12.78 -3.13 6.90
N GLY A 37 -11.45 -3.24 6.79
CA GLY A 37 -10.54 -3.13 7.93
C GLY A 37 -10.56 -4.35 8.86
N GLU A 38 -11.00 -5.51 8.36
CA GLU A 38 -10.95 -6.79 9.07
C GLU A 38 -9.55 -7.43 9.05
N VAL A 39 -8.62 -6.86 8.28
CA VAL A 39 -7.20 -7.19 8.32
C VAL A 39 -6.48 -6.29 9.32
N ASP A 40 -5.53 -6.87 10.06
CA ASP A 40 -4.63 -6.12 10.95
C ASP A 40 -3.99 -4.94 10.22
N LYS A 41 -3.90 -3.79 10.90
CA LYS A 41 -3.22 -2.63 10.33
C LYS A 41 -1.73 -2.92 10.16
N PRO A 42 -1.11 -2.48 9.04
CA PRO A 42 0.31 -2.65 8.85
C PRO A 42 1.11 -1.92 9.94
N ASP A 43 2.19 -2.56 10.41
CA ASP A 43 3.15 -1.94 11.33
C ASP A 43 3.63 -0.61 10.72
N PRO A 44 3.58 0.52 11.46
CA PRO A 44 4.11 1.80 11.00
C PRO A 44 5.55 1.73 10.44
N ARG A 45 6.37 0.77 10.88
CA ARG A 45 7.76 0.56 10.43
C ARG A 45 7.88 -0.21 9.11
N ALA A 46 6.82 -0.90 8.68
CA ALA A 46 6.81 -1.67 7.44
C ALA A 46 6.56 -0.80 6.19
N TRP A 47 6.14 0.44 6.39
CA TRP A 47 5.94 1.41 5.33
C TRP A 47 7.28 1.83 4.72
N LYS A 48 7.31 1.85 3.39
CA LYS A 48 8.42 2.37 2.60
C LYS A 48 7.96 3.63 1.90
N ASP A 49 8.71 4.69 2.09
CA ASP A 49 8.47 5.94 1.36
C ASP A 49 8.95 5.76 -0.09
N HIS A 50 8.09 6.11 -1.02
CA HIS A 50 8.40 6.24 -2.43
C HIS A 50 8.37 7.73 -2.79
N TRP A 51 9.53 8.24 -3.22
CA TRP A 51 9.67 9.61 -3.65
C TRP A 51 9.64 9.65 -5.17
N THR A 52 8.46 9.85 -5.73
CA THR A 52 8.29 10.14 -7.15
C THR A 52 8.51 11.64 -7.34
N LEU A 53 9.68 12.04 -7.84
CA LEU A 53 9.98 13.43 -8.20
C LEU A 53 9.20 13.81 -9.46
N GLU A 54 7.88 13.96 -9.36
CA GLU A 54 7.04 14.43 -10.48
C GLU A 54 7.15 15.95 -10.70
N SER A 55 8.00 16.65 -9.95
CA SER A 55 8.06 18.13 -9.90
C SER A 55 9.45 18.72 -10.18
N GLU A 56 10.36 18.01 -10.85
CA GLU A 56 11.58 18.64 -11.37
C GLU A 56 11.22 19.50 -12.61
N MET A 57 10.76 20.73 -12.38
CA MET A 57 10.69 21.74 -13.44
C MET A 57 12.06 22.40 -13.59
N VAL A 58 12.70 22.18 -14.73
CA VAL A 58 13.92 22.89 -15.12
C VAL A 58 13.50 24.23 -15.72
N GLU A 59 13.76 25.33 -15.01
CA GLU A 59 13.69 26.68 -15.57
C GLU A 59 15.06 27.10 -16.12
N PRO A 60 15.16 27.70 -17.32
CA PRO A 60 16.41 28.27 -17.81
C PRO A 60 16.82 29.48 -16.96
N ALA A 61 18.14 29.62 -16.74
CA ALA A 61 18.77 30.68 -15.95
C ALA A 61 18.54 32.10 -16.49
#